data_AF-A0AAV0WGQ3-F1
#
_entry.id   AF-A0AAV0WGQ3-F1
#
_cell.length_a   1.000
_cell.length_b   1.000
_cell.length_c   1.000
_cell.angle_alpha   90.00
_cell.angle_beta   90.00
_cell.angle_gamma   90.00
#
_symmetry.space_group_name_H-M   'P 1'
#
loop_
_entity.id
_entity.type
_entity.pdbx_description
1 polymer ?
#
loop_
_entity_poly.entity_id
_entity_poly.type
_entity_poly.pdbx_seq_one_letter_code
_entity_poly.pdbx_strand_id
1 'polypeptide(L)'
;MPFLVGIMVWTGVHRGFVVRAYYENNHSVIATQRAFRRHFGIPRTESIPYANNIKFWIRQLEETGSTLSGLGHGAPRTVRTPKNVQLVRESIEQSPRRSARKHGVALGISDCSLRRILHEDLSFHPYKLMLVQELHATGYDNRKNLCQQILLRIPPKSTFFCSDEAHFHLSGTVHKQNF
;
A
#
# COMPACT_ATOMS: atom_id res chain seq x y z
N MET A 1 -0.73 -4.31 25.00
CA MET A 1 -0.54 -5.78 24.87
C MET A 1 0.30 -6.02 23.62
N PRO A 2 1.63 -6.20 23.74
CA PRO A 2 2.45 -6.47 22.56
C PRO A 2 2.20 -7.91 22.13
N PHE A 3 1.89 -8.07 20.85
CA PHE A 3 1.80 -9.35 20.17
C PHE A 3 3.13 -10.09 20.35
N LEU A 4 3.07 -11.30 20.93
CA LEU A 4 4.16 -12.26 20.91
C LEU A 4 4.45 -12.59 19.45
N VAL A 5 5.45 -11.92 18.89
CA VAL A 5 6.18 -12.36 17.69
C VAL A 5 6.60 -13.78 17.99
N GLY A 6 6.01 -14.76 17.28
CA GLY A 6 6.40 -16.15 17.38
C GLY A 6 7.89 -16.26 17.15
N ILE A 7 8.62 -16.59 18.23
CA ILE A 7 10.07 -16.71 18.24
C ILE A 7 10.46 -17.66 17.09
N MET A 8 11.18 -17.13 16.11
CA MET A 8 11.70 -17.90 14.98
C MET A 8 12.88 -18.74 15.49
N VAL A 9 12.61 -19.85 16.18
CA VAL A 9 13.64 -20.69 16.83
C VAL A 9 14.60 -21.32 15.80
N TRP A 10 14.19 -21.50 14.54
CA TRP A 10 14.98 -22.17 13.51
C TRP A 10 15.07 -21.37 12.19
N THR A 11 16.26 -20.83 11.91
CA THR A 11 16.53 -20.09 10.66
C THR A 11 16.54 -20.99 9.42
N GLY A 12 16.59 -20.40 8.21
CA GLY A 12 16.68 -21.16 6.96
C GLY A 12 17.91 -22.06 6.87
N VAL A 13 19.04 -21.64 7.46
CA VAL A 13 20.28 -22.43 7.51
C VAL A 13 20.08 -23.73 8.30
N HIS A 14 19.40 -23.66 9.44
CA HIS A 14 19.09 -24.84 10.26
C HIS A 14 18.19 -25.83 9.51
N ARG A 15 17.17 -25.32 8.80
CA ARG A 15 16.25 -26.15 8.01
C ARG A 15 16.93 -26.82 6.82
N GLY A 16 17.78 -26.08 6.09
CA GLY A 16 18.57 -26.63 4.99
C GLY A 16 19.48 -27.76 5.44
N PHE A 17 20.17 -27.58 6.59
CA PHE A 17 20.98 -28.65 7.17
C PHE A 17 20.14 -29.88 7.53
N VAL A 18 19.00 -29.69 8.19
CA VAL A 18 18.13 -30.79 8.60
C VAL A 18 17.63 -31.60 7.42
N VAL A 19 17.20 -30.94 6.34
CA VAL A 19 16.77 -31.62 5.11
C VAL A 19 17.91 -32.48 4.56
N ARG A 20 19.10 -31.88 4.37
CA ARG A 20 20.26 -32.60 3.86
C ARG A 20 20.62 -33.81 4.72
N ALA A 21 20.76 -33.59 6.03
CA ALA A 21 21.11 -34.64 6.98
C ALA A 21 20.03 -35.73 7.07
N TYR A 22 18.75 -35.41 6.84
CA TYR A 22 17.69 -36.41 6.82
C TYR A 22 17.86 -37.42 5.69
N TYR A 23 18.13 -36.95 4.48
CA TYR A 23 18.38 -37.82 3.33
C TYR A 23 19.70 -38.60 3.47
N GLU A 24 20.78 -37.95 3.91
CA GLU A 24 22.09 -38.61 4.13
C GLU A 24 22.04 -39.71 5.20
N ASN A 25 21.12 -39.61 6.17
CA ASN A 25 20.95 -40.58 7.26
C ASN A 25 19.80 -41.58 7.02
N ASN A 26 19.51 -41.94 5.77
CA ASN A 26 18.46 -42.91 5.40
C ASN A 26 17.10 -42.58 6.03
N HIS A 27 16.70 -41.31 6.01
CA HIS A 27 15.43 -40.82 6.56
C HIS A 27 15.26 -41.03 8.08
N SER A 28 16.37 -41.21 8.82
CA SER A 28 16.35 -41.37 10.27
C SER A 28 16.30 -40.03 11.01
N VAL A 29 15.18 -39.76 11.69
CA VAL A 29 14.99 -38.54 12.49
C VAL A 29 16.01 -38.46 13.64
N ILE A 30 16.28 -39.57 14.32
CA ILE A 30 17.19 -39.61 15.47
C ILE A 30 18.63 -39.33 15.02
N ALA A 31 19.06 -39.92 13.91
CA ALA A 31 20.39 -39.67 13.35
C ALA A 31 20.53 -38.21 12.91
N THR A 32 19.48 -37.65 12.28
CA THR A 32 19.42 -36.24 11.87
C THR A 32 19.54 -35.29 13.06
N GLN A 33 18.80 -35.55 14.15
CA GLN A 33 18.88 -34.77 15.38
C GLN A 33 20.26 -34.82 16.03
N ARG A 34 20.90 -36.00 16.05
CA ARG A 34 22.27 -36.17 16.56
C ARG A 34 23.28 -35.43 15.70
N ALA A 35 23.16 -35.50 14.37
CA ALA A 35 24.00 -34.77 13.43
C ALA A 35 23.83 -33.25 13.58
N PHE A 36 22.58 -32.79 13.70
CA PHE A 36 22.24 -31.38 13.92
C PHE A 36 22.89 -30.84 15.20
N ARG A 37 22.74 -31.58 16.32
CA ARG A 37 23.34 -31.20 17.59
C ARG A 37 24.87 -31.11 17.52
N ARG A 38 25.53 -32.07 16.85
CA ARG A 38 26.99 -32.06 16.65
C ARG A 38 27.44 -30.89 15.78
N HIS A 39 26.74 -30.65 14.68
CA HIS A 39 27.11 -29.61 13.71
C HIS A 39 26.98 -28.19 14.28
N PHE A 40 25.91 -27.91 15.03
CA PHE A 40 25.68 -26.59 15.62
C PHE A 40 26.20 -26.45 17.06
N GLY A 41 26.89 -27.47 17.61
CA GLY A 41 27.49 -27.40 18.94
C GLY A 41 26.48 -27.23 20.10
N ILE A 42 25.24 -27.68 19.93
CA ILE A 42 24.14 -27.39 20.86
C ILE A 42 24.28 -28.23 22.14
N PRO A 43 24.33 -27.61 23.34
CA PRO A 43 24.38 -28.33 24.62
C PRO A 43 23.21 -29.30 24.81
N ARG A 44 23.37 -30.31 25.68
CA ARG A 44 22.31 -31.30 25.93
C ARG A 44 21.02 -30.69 26.49
N THR A 45 21.17 -29.60 27.25
CA THR A 45 20.12 -28.83 27.90
C THR A 45 19.30 -28.00 26.93
N GLU A 46 19.84 -27.69 25.74
CA GLU A 46 19.16 -26.86 24.75
C GLU A 46 18.30 -27.69 23.79
N SER A 47 17.20 -27.07 23.37
CA SER A 47 16.24 -27.67 22.46
C SER A 47 16.85 -27.88 21.07
N ILE A 48 16.38 -28.92 20.39
CA ILE A 48 16.69 -29.20 18.98
C ILE A 48 15.36 -29.36 18.23
N PRO A 49 15.35 -29.31 16.89
CA PRO A 49 14.14 -29.52 16.11
C PRO A 49 13.48 -30.84 16.49
N TYR A 50 12.23 -30.77 16.96
CA TYR A 50 11.44 -31.96 17.28
C TYR A 50 11.16 -32.80 16.03
N ALA A 51 10.92 -34.09 16.22
CA ALA A 51 10.64 -35.03 15.13
C ALA A 51 9.52 -34.54 14.20
N ASN A 52 8.46 -33.95 14.76
CA ASN A 52 7.34 -33.40 14.00
C ASN A 52 7.76 -32.20 13.13
N ASN A 53 8.63 -31.33 13.63
CA ASN A 53 9.14 -30.19 12.87
C ASN A 53 10.01 -30.66 11.69
N ILE A 54 10.87 -31.66 11.93
CA ILE A 54 11.72 -32.26 10.89
C ILE A 54 10.85 -32.83 9.77
N LYS A 55 9.88 -33.69 10.12
CA LYS A 55 8.93 -34.28 9.17
C LYS A 55 8.11 -33.21 8.43
N PHE A 56 7.66 -32.17 9.13
CA PHE A 56 6.94 -31.06 8.55
C PHE A 56 7.78 -30.32 7.49
N TRP A 57 9.05 -30.01 7.77
CA TRP A 57 9.93 -29.32 6.81
C TRP A 57 10.21 -30.16 5.57
N ILE A 58 10.41 -31.47 5.73
CA ILE A 58 10.62 -32.39 4.60
C ILE A 58 9.37 -32.44 3.73
N ARG A 59 8.19 -32.65 4.36
CA ARG A 59 6.91 -32.67 3.66
C ARG A 59 6.65 -31.37 2.91
N GLN A 60 6.84 -30.22 3.56
CA GLN A 60 6.66 -28.91 2.92
C GLN A 60 7.60 -28.71 1.73
N LEU A 61 8.85 -29.16 1.86
CA LEU A 61 9.81 -29.10 0.77
C LEU A 61 9.39 -29.97 -0.41
N GLU A 62 8.95 -31.20 -0.17
CA GLU A 62 8.49 -32.13 -1.21
C GLU A 62 7.21 -31.63 -1.89
N GLU A 63 6.28 -31.04 -1.15
CA GLU A 63 4.99 -30.57 -1.69
C GLU A 63 5.08 -29.19 -2.37
N THR A 64 5.92 -28.27 -1.87
CA THR A 64 5.91 -26.85 -2.30
C THR A 64 7.26 -26.32 -2.79
N GLY A 65 8.34 -27.11 -2.67
CA GLY A 65 9.71 -26.67 -2.96
C GLY A 65 10.31 -25.74 -1.90
N SER A 66 9.64 -25.53 -0.76
CA SER A 66 10.10 -24.63 0.31
C SER A 66 9.99 -25.28 1.69
N THR A 67 10.94 -24.97 2.58
CA THR A 67 10.87 -25.35 4.01
C THR A 67 10.24 -24.26 4.89
N LEU A 68 9.78 -23.17 4.28
CA LEU A 68 8.99 -22.15 4.98
C LEU A 68 7.54 -22.64 5.05
N SER A 69 6.97 -22.62 6.25
CA SER A 69 5.51 -22.59 6.35
C SER A 69 5.03 -21.41 5.54
N GLY A 70 4.02 -21.60 4.69
CA GLY A 70 3.34 -20.49 4.01
C GLY A 70 3.09 -19.38 5.03
N LEU A 71 3.47 -18.15 4.68
CA LEU A 71 3.21 -16.97 5.51
C LEU A 71 1.76 -17.07 5.95
N GLY A 72 1.54 -17.29 7.25
CA GLY A 72 0.18 -17.41 7.77
C GLY A 72 -0.56 -16.19 7.29
N HIS A 73 -1.57 -16.40 6.44
CA HIS A 73 -2.46 -15.32 6.05
C HIS A 73 -2.99 -14.78 7.38
N GLY A 74 -2.55 -13.57 7.74
CA GLY A 74 -2.96 -12.95 8.99
C GLY A 74 -4.48 -12.92 9.08
N ALA A 75 -5.01 -12.51 10.24
CA ALA A 75 -6.45 -12.40 10.42
C ALA A 75 -7.11 -11.71 9.20
N PRO A 76 -8.15 -12.31 8.60
CA PRO A 76 -8.75 -11.79 7.40
C PRO A 76 -9.26 -10.37 7.64
N ARG A 77 -9.09 -9.49 6.64
CA ARG A 77 -9.56 -8.12 6.72
C ARG A 77 -11.09 -8.11 6.80
N THR A 78 -11.65 -7.58 7.89
CA THR A 78 -13.11 -7.53 8.10
C THR A 78 -13.77 -6.33 7.46
N VAL A 79 -13.11 -5.16 7.50
CA VAL A 79 -13.68 -3.90 6.99
C VAL A 79 -13.24 -3.60 5.56
N ARG A 80 -11.98 -3.84 5.21
CA ARG A 80 -11.41 -3.63 3.86
C ARG A 80 -11.62 -4.86 2.98
N THR A 81 -12.86 -5.33 2.89
CA THR A 81 -13.24 -6.41 1.98
C THR A 81 -13.48 -5.83 0.58
N PRO A 82 -13.29 -6.61 -0.50
CA PRO A 82 -13.55 -6.14 -1.87
C PRO A 82 -14.96 -5.56 -2.04
N LYS A 83 -15.96 -6.17 -1.38
CA LYS A 83 -17.34 -5.69 -1.35
C LYS A 83 -17.44 -4.27 -0.75
N ASN A 84 -16.83 -4.04 0.41
CA ASN A 84 -16.88 -2.73 1.06
C ASN A 84 -16.09 -1.67 0.28
N VAL A 85 -14.96 -2.05 -0.35
CA VAL A 85 -14.20 -1.15 -1.22
C VAL A 85 -15.07 -0.67 -2.40
N GLN A 86 -15.82 -1.59 -3.01
CA GLN A 86 -16.75 -1.25 -4.08
C GLN A 86 -17.89 -0.34 -3.62
N LEU A 87 -18.50 -0.64 -2.45
CA LEU A 87 -19.54 0.23 -1.88
C LEU A 87 -19.02 1.64 -1.57
N VAL A 88 -17.79 1.76 -1.06
CA VAL A 88 -17.16 3.07 -0.83
C VAL A 88 -16.93 3.81 -2.14
N ARG A 89 -16.44 3.11 -3.19
CA ARG A 89 -16.26 3.71 -4.53
C ARG A 89 -17.58 4.28 -5.05
N GLU A 90 -18.63 3.49 -5.08
CA GLU A 90 -19.95 3.90 -5.57
C GLU A 90 -20.50 5.09 -4.77
N SER A 91 -20.37 5.06 -3.45
CA SER A 91 -20.82 6.15 -2.58
C SER A 91 -20.09 7.47 -2.88
N ILE A 92 -18.78 7.42 -3.13
CA ILE A 92 -17.97 8.59 -3.46
C ILE A 92 -18.30 9.10 -4.86
N GLU A 93 -18.46 8.22 -5.85
CA GLU A 93 -18.85 8.61 -7.21
C GLU A 93 -20.23 9.27 -7.27
N GLN A 94 -21.18 8.82 -6.45
CA GLN A 94 -22.49 9.45 -6.31
C GLN A 94 -22.44 10.85 -5.66
N SER A 95 -21.47 11.12 -4.79
CA SER A 95 -21.41 12.36 -4.02
C SER A 95 -19.97 12.78 -3.72
N PRO A 96 -19.17 13.17 -4.73
CA PRO A 96 -17.73 13.37 -4.59
C PRO A 96 -17.35 14.57 -3.71
N ARG A 97 -18.28 15.51 -3.51
CA ARG A 97 -18.08 16.71 -2.68
C ARG A 97 -18.31 16.46 -1.18
N ARG A 98 -18.88 15.32 -0.81
CA ARG A 98 -19.19 15.01 0.59
C ARG A 98 -17.93 14.51 1.30
N SER A 99 -17.75 14.93 2.55
CA SER A 99 -16.56 14.58 3.33
C SER A 99 -16.48 13.07 3.60
N ALA A 100 -15.26 12.50 3.61
CA ALA A 100 -14.99 11.11 3.97
C ALA A 100 -15.73 10.65 5.25
N ARG A 101 -15.70 11.47 6.32
CA ARG A 101 -16.42 11.18 7.57
C ARG A 101 -17.92 10.94 7.36
N LYS A 102 -18.57 11.76 6.54
CA LYS A 102 -20.01 11.64 6.25
C LYS A 102 -20.35 10.42 5.39
N HIS A 103 -19.41 9.94 4.56
CA HIS A 103 -19.55 8.63 3.89
C HIS A 103 -19.39 7.49 4.89
N GLY A 104 -18.44 7.62 5.84
CA GLY A 104 -18.21 6.60 6.87
C GLY A 104 -19.46 6.37 7.72
N VAL A 105 -20.10 7.45 8.18
CA VAL A 105 -21.37 7.38 8.91
C VAL A 105 -22.47 6.72 8.07
N ALA A 106 -22.60 7.07 6.78
CA ALA A 106 -23.63 6.51 5.91
C ALA A 106 -23.43 5.01 5.63
N LEU A 107 -22.18 4.56 5.54
CA LEU A 107 -21.82 3.17 5.23
C LEU A 107 -21.59 2.31 6.49
N GLY A 108 -21.67 2.90 7.70
CA GLY A 108 -21.33 2.21 8.95
C GLY A 108 -19.83 1.85 9.08
N ILE A 109 -18.96 2.56 8.36
CA ILE A 109 -17.51 2.33 8.35
C ILE A 109 -16.81 3.43 9.16
N SER A 110 -15.82 3.07 9.97
CA SER A 110 -15.04 4.05 10.73
C SER A 110 -14.26 5.00 9.79
N ASP A 111 -14.11 6.27 10.18
CA ASP A 111 -13.41 7.28 9.37
C ASP A 111 -11.98 6.84 9.02
N CYS A 112 -11.26 6.22 9.96
CA CYS A 112 -9.92 5.68 9.73
C CYS A 112 -9.90 4.59 8.65
N SER A 113 -10.82 3.62 8.72
CA SER A 113 -10.89 2.54 7.74
C SER A 113 -11.30 3.06 6.36
N LEU A 114 -12.25 4.00 6.31
CA LEU A 114 -12.70 4.60 5.06
C LEU A 114 -11.57 5.39 4.39
N ARG A 115 -10.79 6.17 5.15
CA ARG A 115 -9.62 6.87 4.59
C ARG A 115 -8.56 5.90 4.08
N ARG A 116 -8.32 4.78 4.77
CA ARG A 116 -7.43 3.72 4.25
C ARG A 116 -7.95 3.14 2.94
N ILE A 117 -9.26 2.88 2.83
CA ILE A 117 -9.86 2.42 1.57
C ILE A 117 -9.63 3.45 0.46
N LEU A 118 -9.88 4.74 0.74
CA LEU A 118 -9.70 5.80 -0.24
C LEU A 118 -8.24 5.88 -0.73
N HIS A 119 -7.26 5.92 0.17
CA HIS A 119 -5.86 6.12 -0.19
C HIS A 119 -5.16 4.86 -0.70
N GLU A 120 -5.32 3.73 -0.02
CA GLU A 120 -4.54 2.52 -0.30
C GLU A 120 -5.22 1.59 -1.32
N ASP A 121 -6.56 1.49 -1.30
CA ASP A 121 -7.28 0.56 -2.18
C ASP A 121 -7.79 1.25 -3.45
N LEU A 122 -8.31 2.48 -3.34
CA LEU A 122 -8.90 3.23 -4.45
C LEU A 122 -7.96 4.27 -5.08
N SER A 123 -6.87 4.64 -4.40
CA SER A 123 -5.97 5.74 -4.79
C SER A 123 -6.68 7.08 -5.02
N PHE A 124 -7.79 7.32 -4.31
CA PHE A 124 -8.54 8.56 -4.36
C PHE A 124 -7.92 9.58 -3.42
N HIS A 125 -7.46 10.69 -4.00
CA HIS A 125 -6.84 11.79 -3.28
C HIS A 125 -7.74 13.03 -3.37
N PRO A 126 -7.92 13.77 -2.27
CA PRO A 126 -8.66 15.01 -2.32
C PRO A 126 -7.94 16.01 -3.23
N TYR A 127 -8.67 16.61 -4.17
CA TYR A 127 -8.13 17.69 -4.98
C TYR A 127 -7.86 18.92 -4.12
N LYS A 128 -6.79 19.64 -4.45
CA LYS A 128 -6.55 20.98 -3.91
C LYS A 128 -7.62 21.92 -4.49
N LEU A 129 -8.47 22.47 -3.63
CA LEU A 129 -9.44 23.47 -4.06
C LEU A 129 -8.70 24.73 -4.52
N MET A 130 -8.89 25.09 -5.80
CA MET A 130 -8.44 26.36 -6.35
C MET A 130 -9.62 27.33 -6.36
N LEU A 131 -9.40 28.53 -5.81
CA LEU A 131 -10.35 29.63 -5.98
C LEU A 131 -10.16 30.17 -7.39
N VAL A 132 -11.21 30.09 -8.20
CA VAL A 132 -11.24 30.62 -9.57
C VAL A 132 -12.41 31.59 -9.67
N GLN A 133 -12.29 32.55 -10.59
CA GLN A 133 -13.40 33.45 -10.90
C GLN A 133 -14.54 32.64 -11.54
N GLU A 134 -15.77 32.90 -11.09
CA GLU A 134 -16.96 32.29 -11.70
C GLU A 134 -17.09 32.76 -13.15
N LEU A 135 -17.27 31.80 -14.05
CA LEU A 135 -17.41 32.09 -15.47
C LEU A 135 -18.88 32.04 -15.86
N HIS A 136 -19.41 33.15 -16.38
CA HIS A 136 -20.76 33.20 -16.95
C HIS A 136 -20.80 32.55 -18.33
N ALA A 137 -21.99 32.15 -18.79
CA ALA A 137 -22.20 31.46 -20.06
C ALA A 137 -21.53 32.16 -21.26
N THR A 138 -21.70 33.48 -21.36
CA THR A 138 -21.06 34.30 -22.41
C THR A 138 -19.54 34.30 -22.32
N GLY A 139 -18.99 34.19 -21.11
CA GLY A 139 -17.54 34.11 -20.87
C GLY A 139 -16.92 32.83 -21.43
N TYR A 140 -17.65 31.71 -21.45
CA TYR A 140 -17.15 30.46 -22.04
C TYR A 140 -16.90 30.63 -23.55
N ASP A 141 -17.91 31.09 -24.28
CA ASP A 141 -17.84 31.23 -25.73
C ASP A 141 -16.80 32.28 -26.13
N ASN A 142 -16.81 33.44 -25.44
CA ASN A 142 -15.85 34.50 -25.72
C ASN A 142 -14.40 34.05 -25.51
N ARG A 143 -14.11 33.32 -24.41
CA ARG A 143 -12.76 32.81 -24.14
C ARG A 143 -12.36 31.75 -25.17
N LYS A 144 -13.26 30.82 -25.50
CA LYS A 144 -12.98 29.78 -26.49
C LYS A 144 -12.70 30.37 -27.88
N ASN A 145 -13.54 31.31 -28.31
CA ASN A 145 -13.38 32.02 -29.57
C ASN A 145 -12.06 32.80 -29.60
N LEU A 146 -11.73 33.52 -28.52
CA LEU A 146 -10.45 34.22 -28.41
C LEU A 146 -9.26 33.27 -28.56
N CYS A 147 -9.25 32.14 -27.84
CA CYS A 147 -8.19 31.13 -27.96
C CYS A 147 -8.06 30.59 -29.38
N GLN A 148 -9.19 30.31 -30.06
CA GLN A 148 -9.18 29.86 -31.45
C GLN A 148 -8.64 30.93 -32.41
N GLN A 149 -9.01 32.20 -32.22
CA GLN A 149 -8.49 33.31 -33.02
C GLN A 149 -6.99 33.49 -32.83
N ILE A 150 -6.50 33.38 -31.59
CA ILE A 150 -5.06 33.40 -31.28
C ILE A 150 -4.35 32.28 -32.04
N LEU A 151 -4.86 31.05 -31.95
CA LEU A 151 -4.24 29.88 -32.57
C LEU A 151 -4.20 29.95 -34.11
N LEU A 152 -5.19 30.60 -34.73
CA LEU A 152 -5.25 30.78 -36.19
C LEU A 152 -4.38 31.95 -36.69
N ARG A 153 -4.31 33.04 -35.92
CA ARG A 153 -3.70 34.31 -36.40
C ARG A 153 -2.26 34.49 -35.97
N ILE A 154 -1.84 33.86 -34.87
CA ILE A 154 -0.51 34.04 -34.29
C ILE A 154 0.33 32.80 -34.64
N PRO A 155 1.34 32.93 -35.53
CA PRO A 155 2.19 31.80 -35.88
C PRO A 155 3.04 31.36 -34.69
N PRO A 156 3.40 30.07 -34.58
CA PRO A 156 4.02 29.50 -33.38
C PRO A 156 5.41 30.07 -33.02
N LYS A 157 6.04 30.84 -33.91
CA LYS A 157 7.35 31.47 -33.69
C LYS A 157 7.28 33.00 -33.61
N SER A 158 6.10 33.60 -33.57
CA SER A 158 5.99 35.05 -33.44
C SER A 158 6.24 35.50 -32.00
N THR A 159 6.89 36.65 -31.85
CA THR A 159 7.06 37.31 -30.56
C THR A 159 5.75 37.97 -30.15
N PHE A 160 5.19 37.59 -28.99
CA PHE A 160 4.00 38.18 -28.41
C PHE A 160 4.38 38.95 -27.15
N PHE A 161 4.04 40.24 -27.08
CA PHE A 161 4.25 41.07 -25.91
C PHE A 161 2.93 41.28 -25.19
N CYS A 162 2.93 41.04 -23.88
CA CYS A 162 1.81 41.31 -22.99
C CYS A 162 2.33 41.98 -21.71
N SER A 163 1.50 42.83 -21.13
CA SER A 163 1.73 43.50 -19.85
C SER A 163 0.51 43.30 -18.96
N ASP A 164 0.74 43.22 -17.65
CA ASP A 164 -0.32 43.35 -16.65
C ASP A 164 0.09 44.38 -15.60
N GLU A 165 -0.85 44.70 -14.72
CA GLU A 165 -0.59 45.50 -13.52
C GLU A 165 -0.88 44.65 -12.29
N ALA A 166 0.00 44.73 -11.30
CA ALA A 166 -0.14 44.03 -10.02
C ALA A 166 0.01 45.01 -8.86
N HIS A 167 -0.84 44.86 -7.83
CA HIS A 167 -0.73 45.63 -6.60
C HIS A 167 0.30 45.02 -5.65
N PHE A 168 1.17 45.86 -5.10
CA PHE A 168 2.15 45.48 -4.08
C PHE A 168 1.83 46.20 -2.77
N HIS A 169 1.71 45.42 -1.69
CA HIS A 169 1.47 45.97 -0.36
C HIS A 169 2.79 46.15 0.40
N LEU A 170 3.00 47.32 1.00
CA LEU A 170 4.20 47.63 1.82
C LEU A 170 4.30 46.79 3.10
N SER A 171 3.22 46.12 3.51
CA SER A 171 3.14 45.27 4.71
C SER A 171 3.74 43.87 4.53
N GLY A 172 4.24 43.51 3.35
CA GLY A 172 4.85 42.19 3.08
C GLY A 172 3.85 41.04 2.92
N THR A 173 2.55 41.33 2.83
CA THR A 173 1.53 40.31 2.54
C THR A 173 1.60 39.85 1.09
N VAL A 174 2.02 38.61 0.87
CA VAL A 174 2.05 37.97 -0.45
C VAL A 174 0.62 37.61 -0.88
N HIS A 175 0.19 38.11 -2.04
CA HIS A 175 -1.10 37.76 -2.60
C HIS A 175 -1.12 36.28 -3.03
N LYS A 176 -1.97 35.46 -2.40
CA LYS A 176 -2.06 34.00 -2.64
C LYS A 176 -2.50 33.62 -4.07
N GLN A 177 -2.84 34.60 -4.92
CA GLN A 177 -3.20 34.38 -6.32
C GLN A 177 -2.05 34.68 -7.29
N ASN A 178 -0.94 35.26 -6.81
CA ASN A 178 0.27 35.48 -7.59
C ASN A 178 1.20 34.27 -7.40
N PHE A 179 0.76 33.08 -7.87
CA PHE A 179 1.58 31.87 -7.93
C PHE A 179 2.19 31.68 -9.31
#